data_AF-A0A965QBJ0-F1
#
_entry.id   AF-A0A965QBJ0-F1
#
_cell.length_a   1.000
_cell.length_b   1.000
_cell.length_c   1.000
_cell.angle_alpha   90.00
_cell.angle_beta   90.00
_cell.angle_gamma   90.00
#
_symmetry.space_group_name_H-M   'P 1'
#
loop_
_entity.id
_entity.type
_entity.pdbx_description
1 polymer ?
#
loop_
_entity_poly.entity_id
_entity_poly.type
_entity_poly.pdbx_seq_one_letter_code
_entity_poly.pdbx_strand_id
1 'polypeptide(L)'
;PAYVEPRWVSAFQSIAADTVADFCLQMYRAMGLLEGIRVVRSSDPAFRQAAQPIDDYFVDVRYEGELVRARRSPAGTLQLHEGGSSYLTLPAAPFTPAQISPSRDSRLRWMQSVLHCTHYIAGAGEQAYLNHGDAPEITFLTRDPIDRSDEAYTDV
;
A
#
# COMPACT_ATOMS: atom_id res chain seq x y z
N PRO A 1 1.81 0.75 33.21
CA PRO A 1 1.00 -0.49 33.07
C PRO A 1 1.51 -1.30 31.86
N ALA A 2 1.49 -2.62 31.94
CA ALA A 2 1.71 -3.47 30.75
C ALA A 2 0.35 -3.61 30.06
N TYR A 3 0.18 -2.95 28.92
CA TYR A 3 -1.09 -2.91 28.19
C TYR A 3 -1.33 -4.11 27.29
N VAL A 4 -0.31 -4.95 27.10
CA VAL A 4 -0.34 -6.12 26.22
C VAL A 4 0.31 -7.32 26.91
N GLU A 5 -0.19 -8.52 26.62
CA GLU A 5 0.35 -9.76 27.19
C GLU A 5 1.85 -9.95 26.87
N PRO A 6 2.66 -10.49 27.81
CA PRO A 6 4.10 -10.67 27.63
C PRO A 6 4.53 -11.48 26.39
N ARG A 7 3.66 -12.40 25.92
CA ARG A 7 3.92 -13.18 24.71
C ARG A 7 4.02 -12.31 23.46
N TRP A 8 3.26 -11.21 23.40
CA TRP A 8 3.29 -10.28 22.26
C TRP A 8 4.52 -9.38 22.28
N VAL A 9 4.98 -8.99 23.46
CA VAL A 9 6.27 -8.30 23.63
C VAL A 9 7.41 -9.20 23.17
N SER A 10 7.37 -10.49 23.56
CA SER A 10 8.39 -11.46 23.16
C SER A 10 8.38 -11.71 21.64
N ALA A 11 7.19 -11.84 21.04
CA ALA A 11 7.05 -11.97 19.59
C ALA A 11 7.62 -10.74 18.86
N PHE A 12 7.25 -9.53 19.28
CA PHE A 12 7.75 -8.27 18.73
C PHE A 12 9.28 -8.21 18.75
N GLN A 13 9.91 -8.54 19.88
CA GLN A 13 11.36 -8.53 20.05
C GLN A 13 12.09 -9.59 19.22
N SER A 14 11.42 -10.70 18.89
CA SER A 14 12.01 -11.80 18.13
C SER A 14 12.03 -11.60 16.61
N ILE A 15 11.22 -10.67 16.09
CA ILE A 15 11.07 -10.46 14.65
C ILE A 15 12.27 -9.68 14.12
N ALA A 16 13.01 -10.30 13.19
CA ALA A 16 14.01 -9.65 12.36
C ALA A 16 13.46 -9.46 10.94
N ALA A 17 13.40 -8.22 10.47
CA ALA A 17 12.86 -7.89 9.15
C ALA A 17 13.58 -6.68 8.55
N ASP A 18 13.81 -6.73 7.24
CA ASP A 18 14.51 -5.66 6.50
C ASP A 18 13.61 -4.44 6.24
N THR A 19 12.29 -4.64 6.27
CA THR A 19 11.30 -3.59 6.03
C THR A 19 10.20 -3.59 7.08
N VAL A 20 9.61 -2.41 7.30
CA VAL A 20 8.44 -2.27 8.17
C VAL A 20 7.28 -3.16 7.72
N ALA A 21 7.08 -3.31 6.40
CA ALA A 21 6.03 -4.18 5.88
C ALA A 21 6.29 -5.66 6.20
N ASP A 22 7.54 -6.12 6.10
CA ASP A 22 7.90 -7.49 6.48
C ASP A 22 7.77 -7.71 7.99
N PHE A 23 8.16 -6.73 8.79
CA PHE A 23 7.97 -6.74 10.23
C PHE A 23 6.49 -6.91 10.59
N CYS A 24 5.61 -6.06 10.05
CA CYS A 24 4.16 -6.12 10.30
C CYS A 24 3.57 -7.47 9.87
N LEU A 25 3.94 -7.98 8.70
CA LEU A 25 3.44 -9.28 8.24
C LEU A 25 3.88 -10.43 9.14
N GLN A 26 5.14 -10.42 9.62
CA GLN A 26 5.62 -11.42 10.57
C GLN A 26 4.88 -11.32 11.91
N MET A 27 4.63 -10.09 12.40
CA MET A 27 3.88 -9.88 13.63
C MET A 27 2.44 -10.40 13.51
N TYR A 28 1.74 -10.06 12.43
CA TYR A 28 0.37 -10.55 12.21
C TYR A 28 0.29 -12.07 12.05
N ARG A 29 1.31 -12.71 11.48
CA ARG A 29 1.42 -14.18 11.45
C ARG A 29 1.61 -14.75 12.85
N ALA A 30 2.52 -14.19 13.65
CA ALA A 30 2.75 -14.64 15.03
C ALA A 30 1.48 -14.51 15.90
N MET A 31 0.64 -13.52 15.59
CA MET A 31 -0.65 -13.30 16.23
C MET A 31 -1.79 -14.19 15.70
N GLY A 32 -1.58 -14.98 14.64
CA GLY A 32 -2.61 -15.81 14.01
C GLY A 32 -3.65 -15.03 13.18
N LEU A 33 -3.41 -13.76 12.88
CA LEU A 33 -4.41 -12.88 12.24
C LEU A 33 -4.54 -13.07 10.73
N LEU A 34 -3.66 -13.87 10.14
CA LEU A 34 -3.60 -14.09 8.70
C LEU A 34 -4.02 -15.52 8.30
N GLU A 35 -4.61 -16.28 9.23
CA GLU A 35 -5.14 -17.62 8.93
C GLU A 35 -6.25 -17.53 7.90
N GLY A 36 -6.14 -18.35 6.83
CA GLY A 36 -7.08 -18.32 5.70
C GLY A 36 -6.93 -17.09 4.79
N ILE A 37 -5.98 -16.18 5.04
CA ILE A 37 -5.79 -14.97 4.23
C ILE A 37 -4.60 -15.15 3.29
N ARG A 38 -4.86 -14.99 1.98
CA ARG A 38 -3.79 -14.84 0.98
C ARG A 38 -3.28 -13.40 0.98
N VAL A 39 -2.03 -13.21 1.38
CA VAL A 39 -1.36 -11.91 1.33
C VAL A 39 -0.74 -11.71 -0.05
N VAL A 40 -1.04 -10.56 -0.68
CA VAL A 40 -0.44 -10.14 -1.94
C VAL A 40 0.22 -8.78 -1.73
N ARG A 41 1.44 -8.59 -2.24
CA ARG A 41 2.19 -7.34 -2.08
C ARG A 41 2.11 -6.50 -3.35
N SER A 42 1.56 -5.30 -3.24
CA SER A 42 1.57 -4.32 -4.33
C SER A 42 2.97 -3.80 -4.67
N SER A 43 3.96 -4.05 -3.80
CA SER A 43 5.37 -3.77 -4.08
C SER A 43 6.09 -4.87 -4.84
N ASP A 44 5.48 -6.05 -5.03
CA ASP A 44 6.09 -7.16 -5.76
C ASP A 44 6.25 -6.75 -7.24
N PRO A 45 7.48 -6.81 -7.80
CA PRO A 45 7.74 -6.54 -9.21
C PRO A 45 6.82 -7.34 -10.16
N ALA A 46 6.52 -8.60 -9.84
CA ALA A 46 5.65 -9.43 -10.67
C ALA A 46 4.19 -8.95 -10.63
N PHE A 47 3.70 -8.52 -9.46
CA PHE A 47 2.36 -7.92 -9.33
C PHE A 47 2.27 -6.64 -10.17
N ARG A 48 3.27 -5.76 -10.04
CA ARG A 48 3.34 -4.50 -10.77
C ARG A 48 3.43 -4.69 -12.28
N GLN A 49 4.16 -5.72 -12.72
CA GLN A 49 4.29 -6.08 -14.11
C GLN A 49 3.00 -6.62 -14.74
N ALA A 50 2.19 -7.34 -13.95
CA ALA A 50 0.92 -7.92 -14.40
C ALA A 50 -0.23 -6.90 -14.41
N ALA A 51 -0.12 -5.82 -13.63
CA ALA A 51 -1.17 -4.83 -13.51
C ALA A 51 -1.35 -4.00 -14.80
N GLN A 52 -2.58 -3.57 -15.04
CA GLN A 52 -2.92 -2.74 -16.18
C GLN A 52 -2.23 -1.36 -16.10
N PRO A 53 -1.83 -0.76 -17.25
CA PRO A 53 -1.32 0.61 -17.28
C PRO A 53 -2.30 1.63 -16.71
N ILE A 54 -1.75 2.65 -16.06
CA ILE A 54 -2.46 3.76 -15.44
C ILE A 54 -1.74 5.08 -15.74
N ASP A 55 -2.45 6.20 -15.69
CA ASP A 55 -1.91 7.52 -16.06
C ASP A 55 -1.42 8.36 -14.88
N ASP A 56 -1.96 8.13 -13.68
CA ASP A 56 -1.51 8.77 -12.43
C ASP A 56 -0.79 7.74 -11.57
N TYR A 57 0.53 7.86 -11.49
CA TYR A 57 1.39 6.89 -10.83
C TYR A 57 2.72 7.49 -10.38
N PHE A 58 3.41 6.70 -9.58
CA PHE A 58 4.78 6.93 -9.16
C PHE A 58 5.68 5.86 -9.75
N VAL A 59 6.96 6.18 -9.89
CA VAL A 59 8.00 5.29 -10.36
C VAL A 59 9.15 5.27 -9.37
N ASP A 60 9.55 4.08 -8.94
CA ASP A 60 10.76 3.88 -8.14
C ASP A 60 11.99 3.93 -9.10
N VAL A 61 12.82 4.98 -9.01
CA VAL A 61 13.99 5.24 -9.88
C VAL A 61 15.23 5.61 -9.07
N ARG A 62 16.43 5.45 -9.64
CA ARG A 62 17.68 5.90 -9.02
C ARG A 62 17.94 7.38 -9.32
N TYR A 63 18.22 8.17 -8.30
CA TYR A 63 18.65 9.55 -8.42
C TYR A 63 19.71 9.84 -7.37
N GLU A 64 20.87 10.36 -7.79
CA GLU A 64 22.02 10.66 -6.91
C GLU A 64 22.46 9.48 -6.01
N GLY A 65 22.35 8.25 -6.53
CA GLY A 65 22.71 7.02 -5.80
C GLY A 65 21.57 6.42 -4.98
N GLU A 66 20.55 7.21 -4.66
CA GLU A 66 19.41 6.80 -3.84
C GLU A 66 18.26 6.25 -4.68
N LEU A 67 17.47 5.34 -4.10
CA LEU A 67 16.21 4.92 -4.70
C LEU A 67 15.11 5.89 -4.25
N VAL A 68 14.53 6.60 -5.21
CA VAL A 68 13.49 7.60 -4.96
C VAL A 68 12.18 7.22 -5.64
N ARG A 69 11.06 7.64 -5.05
CA ARG A 69 9.72 7.48 -5.64
C ARG A 69 9.28 8.78 -6.28
N ALA A 70 9.39 8.87 -7.60
CA ALA A 70 9.03 10.06 -8.35
C ALA A 70 7.61 9.96 -8.92
N ARG A 71 6.84 11.04 -8.85
CA ARG A 71 5.51 11.10 -9.47
C ARG A 71 5.66 11.39 -10.96
N ARG A 72 4.85 10.73 -11.79
CA ARG A 72 4.71 11.08 -13.21
C ARG A 72 3.88 12.36 -13.33
N SER A 73 4.45 13.39 -13.96
CA SER A 73 3.74 14.63 -14.28
C SER A 73 2.88 14.47 -15.55
N PRO A 74 1.84 15.30 -15.73
CA PRO A 74 1.06 15.34 -16.98
C PRO A 74 1.92 15.63 -18.23
N ALA A 75 3.03 16.34 -18.06
CA ALA A 75 3.99 16.65 -19.13
C ALA A 75 4.89 15.45 -19.50
N GLY A 76 4.78 14.33 -18.80
CA GLY A 76 5.55 13.13 -19.08
C GLY A 76 6.83 12.97 -18.27
N THR A 77 7.19 13.97 -17.46
CA THR A 77 8.42 13.96 -16.66
C THR A 77 8.24 13.28 -15.31
N LEU A 78 9.34 12.83 -14.70
CA LEU A 78 9.35 12.33 -13.33
C LEU A 78 9.73 13.47 -12.38
N GLN A 79 8.99 13.61 -11.29
CA GLN A 79 9.18 14.71 -10.33
C GLN A 79 9.21 14.20 -8.89
N LEU A 80 10.12 14.76 -8.09
CA LEU A 80 10.11 14.62 -6.63
C LEU A 80 9.44 15.83 -6.00
N HIS A 81 8.62 15.61 -4.98
CA HIS A 81 7.96 16.67 -4.23
C HIS A 81 8.91 17.17 -3.13
N GLU A 82 9.17 18.48 -3.11
CA GLU A 82 10.07 19.12 -2.13
C GLU A 82 9.30 19.79 -0.99
N GLY A 83 7.97 19.71 -0.99
CA GLY A 83 7.09 20.45 -0.07
C GLY A 83 6.30 21.55 -0.79
N GLY A 84 5.07 21.80 -0.30
CA GLY A 84 4.17 22.81 -0.86
C GLY A 84 3.88 22.58 -2.36
N SER A 85 4.18 23.59 -3.18
CA SER A 85 4.04 23.52 -4.64
C SER A 85 5.39 23.44 -5.37
N SER A 86 6.46 23.01 -4.67
CA SER A 86 7.80 22.85 -5.26
C SER A 86 8.06 21.42 -5.69
N TYR A 87 8.69 21.30 -6.87
CA TYR A 87 8.97 20.01 -7.50
C TYR A 87 10.34 20.04 -8.17
N LEU A 88 11.15 19.04 -7.87
CA LEU A 88 12.39 18.76 -8.58
C LEU A 88 12.09 17.84 -9.77
N THR A 89 12.37 18.30 -10.99
CA THR A 89 12.24 17.45 -12.18
C THR A 89 13.49 16.60 -12.35
N LEU A 90 13.31 15.28 -12.43
CA LEU A 90 14.40 14.34 -12.61
C LEU A 90 14.82 14.25 -14.09
N PRO A 91 16.09 13.91 -14.35
CA PRO A 91 16.53 13.54 -15.70
C PRO A 91 15.68 12.40 -16.28
N ALA A 92 15.48 12.43 -17.60
CA ALA A 92 14.76 11.35 -18.27
C ALA A 92 15.53 10.04 -18.10
N ALA A 93 14.85 9.02 -17.58
CA ALA A 93 15.39 7.67 -17.42
C ALA A 93 14.33 6.65 -17.86
N PRO A 94 14.72 5.58 -18.57
CA PRO A 94 13.80 4.50 -18.87
C PRO A 94 13.40 3.78 -17.58
N PHE A 95 12.17 3.29 -17.54
CA PHE A 95 11.66 2.45 -16.47
C PHE A 95 10.66 1.43 -17.02
N THR A 96 10.36 0.42 -16.21
CA THR A 96 9.47 -0.68 -16.56
C THR A 96 8.21 -0.66 -15.67
N PRO A 97 7.14 -1.37 -16.06
CA PRO A 97 5.95 -1.52 -15.22
C PRO A 97 6.26 -2.06 -13.81
N ALA A 98 7.28 -2.90 -13.66
CA ALA A 98 7.74 -3.41 -12.35
C ALA A 98 8.18 -2.31 -11.37
N GLN A 99 8.45 -1.08 -11.85
CA GLN A 99 8.84 0.07 -11.03
C GLN A 99 7.66 0.98 -10.69
N ILE A 100 6.47 0.71 -11.25
CA ILE A 100 5.29 1.57 -11.11
C ILE A 100 4.51 1.21 -9.84
N SER A 101 4.07 2.24 -9.12
CA SER A 101 3.05 2.13 -8.07
C SER A 101 1.92 3.15 -8.31
N PRO A 102 0.66 2.80 -8.04
CA PRO A 102 -0.46 3.71 -8.29
C PRO A 102 -0.46 4.88 -7.33
N SER A 103 -1.14 5.96 -7.71
CA SER A 103 -1.60 6.97 -6.76
C SER A 103 -2.79 6.47 -5.97
N ARG A 104 -3.23 7.24 -4.98
CA ARG A 104 -4.45 6.93 -4.22
C ARG A 104 -5.65 6.72 -5.15
N ASP A 105 -5.78 7.57 -6.16
CA ASP A 105 -6.96 7.66 -7.00
C ASP A 105 -6.95 6.63 -8.13
N SER A 106 -5.78 6.11 -8.52
CA SER A 106 -5.64 5.03 -9.51
C SER A 106 -5.46 3.63 -8.90
N ARG A 107 -5.36 3.53 -7.56
CA ARG A 107 -5.04 2.30 -6.83
C ARG A 107 -6.08 1.20 -7.04
N LEU A 108 -7.37 1.53 -7.05
CA LEU A 108 -8.44 0.54 -7.10
C LEU A 108 -8.42 -0.23 -8.43
N ARG A 109 -8.54 0.49 -9.57
CA ARG A 109 -8.46 -0.15 -10.91
C ARG A 109 -7.17 -0.95 -11.10
N TRP A 110 -6.05 -0.41 -10.62
CA TRP A 110 -4.74 -1.05 -10.76
C TRP A 110 -4.67 -2.35 -9.97
N MET A 111 -5.10 -2.37 -8.71
CA MET A 111 -5.14 -3.59 -7.90
C MET A 111 -6.15 -4.61 -8.45
N GLN A 112 -7.35 -4.17 -8.82
CA GLN A 112 -8.41 -5.04 -9.30
C GLN A 112 -8.06 -5.74 -10.62
N SER A 113 -7.24 -5.10 -11.47
CA SER A 113 -6.72 -5.69 -12.71
C SER A 113 -5.89 -6.98 -12.50
N VAL A 114 -5.42 -7.23 -11.27
CA VAL A 114 -4.63 -8.43 -10.92
C VAL A 114 -5.37 -9.30 -9.91
N LEU A 115 -6.02 -8.71 -8.91
CA LEU A 115 -6.64 -9.45 -7.83
C LEU A 115 -7.97 -10.11 -8.23
N HIS A 116 -8.73 -9.45 -9.12
CA HIS A 116 -10.06 -9.88 -9.53
C HIS A 116 -10.96 -10.26 -8.35
N CYS A 117 -10.96 -9.43 -7.29
CA CYS A 117 -11.83 -9.71 -6.16
C CYS A 117 -13.28 -9.44 -6.54
N THR A 118 -14.20 -10.13 -5.86
CA THR A 118 -15.65 -9.92 -6.04
C THR A 118 -16.21 -8.93 -5.03
N HIS A 119 -15.49 -8.72 -3.93
CA HIS A 119 -15.87 -7.85 -2.82
C HIS A 119 -14.70 -6.99 -2.40
N TYR A 120 -14.97 -5.72 -2.07
CA TYR A 120 -13.99 -4.79 -1.53
C TYR A 120 -14.47 -4.25 -0.18
N ILE A 121 -13.70 -4.49 0.87
CA ILE A 121 -14.03 -4.01 2.22
C ILE A 121 -13.36 -2.64 2.41
N ALA A 122 -14.15 -1.59 2.65
CA ALA A 122 -13.68 -0.22 2.82
C ALA A 122 -14.00 0.34 4.20
N GLY A 123 -13.02 0.99 4.82
CA GLY A 123 -13.21 1.83 6.02
C GLY A 123 -13.81 3.20 5.70
N ALA A 124 -14.26 3.92 6.73
CA ALA A 124 -14.90 5.23 6.59
C ALA A 124 -14.06 6.25 5.80
N GLY A 125 -12.74 6.31 6.05
CA GLY A 125 -11.85 7.21 5.32
C GLY A 125 -11.66 6.84 3.85
N GLU A 126 -11.66 5.54 3.54
CA GLU A 126 -11.55 5.06 2.15
C GLU A 126 -12.80 5.35 1.32
N GLN A 127 -13.98 5.19 1.92
CA GLN A 127 -15.25 5.48 1.26
C GLN A 127 -15.37 6.92 0.77
N ALA A 128 -14.70 7.88 1.41
CA ALA A 128 -14.76 9.29 1.03
C ALA A 128 -14.09 9.61 -0.31
N TYR A 129 -13.19 8.74 -0.82
CA TYR A 129 -12.43 9.01 -2.03
C TYR A 129 -12.42 7.86 -3.06
N LEU A 130 -12.96 6.69 -2.73
CA LEU A 130 -13.03 5.57 -3.67
C LEU A 130 -13.89 5.92 -4.88
N ASN A 131 -13.33 5.77 -6.09
CA ASN A 131 -14.10 5.86 -7.32
C ASN A 131 -14.69 4.49 -7.66
N HIS A 132 -15.99 4.28 -7.44
CA HIS A 132 -16.62 3.00 -7.74
C HIS A 132 -16.64 2.68 -9.26
N GLY A 133 -16.48 3.69 -10.12
CA GLY A 133 -16.36 3.51 -11.57
C GLY A 133 -15.08 2.79 -12.01
N ASP A 134 -14.07 2.69 -11.14
CA ASP A 134 -12.81 2.00 -11.42
C ASP A 134 -12.94 0.46 -11.41
N ALA A 135 -13.99 -0.05 -10.76
CA ALA A 135 -14.27 -1.48 -10.64
C ALA A 135 -15.78 -1.71 -10.46
N PRO A 136 -16.60 -1.43 -11.49
CA PRO A 136 -18.06 -1.47 -11.38
C PRO A 136 -18.62 -2.88 -11.11
N GLU A 137 -17.82 -3.93 -11.34
CA GLU A 137 -18.20 -5.32 -11.15
C GLU A 137 -18.11 -5.81 -9.70
N ILE A 138 -17.49 -5.06 -8.79
CA ILE A 138 -17.25 -5.50 -7.42
C ILE A 138 -18.31 -4.98 -6.44
N THR A 139 -18.60 -5.79 -5.42
CA THR A 139 -19.47 -5.39 -4.32
C THR A 139 -18.67 -4.67 -3.24
N PHE A 140 -18.98 -3.41 -2.99
CA PHE A 140 -18.35 -2.64 -1.91
C PHE A 140 -19.05 -2.91 -0.58
N LEU A 141 -18.27 -3.35 0.41
CA LEU A 141 -18.73 -3.60 1.77
C LEU A 141 -18.11 -2.58 2.71
N THR A 142 -18.97 -1.86 3.43
CA THR A 142 -18.54 -0.98 4.51
C THR A 142 -18.22 -1.82 5.74
N ARG A 143 -16.98 -1.76 6.23
CA ARG A 143 -16.66 -2.36 7.52
C ARG A 143 -17.29 -1.56 8.67
N ASP A 144 -17.54 -2.24 9.78
CA ASP A 144 -18.02 -1.59 11.00
C ASP A 144 -17.01 -0.55 11.52
N PRO A 145 -17.49 0.53 12.16
CA PRO A 145 -16.63 1.49 12.83
C PRO A 145 -15.79 0.83 13.93
N ILE A 146 -14.53 1.25 14.05
CA ILE A 146 -13.67 0.88 15.18
C ILE A 146 -13.67 2.06 16.16
N ASP A 147 -14.36 1.90 17.28
CA ASP A 147 -14.54 2.96 18.28
C ASP A 147 -13.24 3.25 19.04
N ARG A 148 -12.64 2.22 19.67
CA ARG A 148 -11.41 2.31 20.48
C ARG A 148 -10.21 1.74 19.73
N SER A 149 -9.87 2.33 18.59
CA SER A 149 -8.82 1.80 17.71
C SER A 149 -7.42 1.83 18.32
N ASP A 150 -7.17 2.77 19.23
CA ASP A 150 -5.96 2.95 20.02
C ASP A 150 -5.79 1.89 21.12
N GLU A 151 -6.86 1.16 21.42
CA GLU A 151 -6.89 0.10 22.43
C GLU A 151 -6.96 -1.30 21.83
N ALA A 152 -6.88 -1.41 20.50
CA ALA A 152 -6.92 -2.69 19.82
C ALA A 152 -5.80 -3.62 20.35
N TYR A 153 -6.17 -4.85 20.70
CA TYR A 153 -5.27 -5.87 21.29
C TYR A 153 -4.67 -5.51 22.65
N THR A 154 -5.25 -4.54 23.36
CA THR A 154 -4.91 -4.28 24.76
C THR A 154 -5.88 -4.98 25.70
N ASP A 155 -5.43 -5.24 26.94
CA ASP A 155 -6.24 -5.82 28.01
C ASP A 155 -6.98 -4.74 28.84
N VAL A 156 -7.19 -3.54 28.29
CA VAL A 156 -7.75 -2.37 28.99
C VAL A 156 -9.27 -2.40 29.11
#